data_AF-A0A7W1JAU5-F1
#
_entry.id   AF-A0A7W1JAU5-F1
#
_cell.length_a   1.000
_cell.length_b   1.000
_cell.length_c   1.000
_cell.angle_alpha   90.00
_cell.angle_beta   90.00
_cell.angle_gamma   90.00
#
_symmetry.space_group_name_H-M   'P 1'
#
loop_
_entity.id
_entity.type
_entity.pdbx_description
1 polymer ?
#
loop_
_entity_poly.entity_id
_entity_poly.type
_entity_poly.pdbx_seq_one_letter_code
_entity_poly.pdbx_strand_id
1 'polypeptide(L)'
;VSVCDASAFPRLTLKGAQAETFLRDSGVDVPARLFEVRALTGGGIVARTGTAEFFCEDGVADRTVARLESTLLAAPAKVYRAVRQDASFLLGGSAVNQLLLQTCGVDFPSLGPDLVFSRVAGVSCAILKRTLNQKPVYQLWLDHSYGSYLWENLIEIASDLGGGPVGLGGFFPQLTPRPLTTTP
;
A
#
# COMPACT_ATOMS: atom_id res chain seq x y z
N VAL A 1 8.51 -14.80 8.99
CA VAL A 1 7.59 -13.72 8.53
C VAL A 1 8.37 -12.42 8.42
N SER A 2 8.01 -11.53 7.50
CA SER A 2 8.67 -10.22 7.34
C SER A 2 7.64 -9.11 7.47
N VAL A 3 7.94 -8.11 8.31
CA VAL A 3 7.12 -6.92 8.53
C VAL A 3 7.93 -5.69 8.16
N CYS A 4 7.41 -4.81 7.32
CA CYS A 4 8.11 -3.59 6.89
C CYS A 4 7.20 -2.38 6.96
N ASP A 5 7.72 -1.28 7.49
CA ASP A 5 7.06 0.02 7.45
C ASP A 5 7.20 0.64 6.06
N ALA A 6 6.06 0.91 5.45
CA ALA A 6 5.89 1.52 4.13
C ALA A 6 5.16 2.87 4.23
N SER A 7 4.98 3.42 5.44
CA SER A 7 4.27 4.67 5.70
C SER A 7 4.89 5.88 5.00
N ALA A 8 6.18 5.80 4.64
CA ALA A 8 6.88 6.87 3.94
C ALA A 8 6.55 6.98 2.44
N PHE A 9 5.79 6.04 1.85
CA PHE A 9 5.41 6.17 0.45
C PHE A 9 4.49 7.38 0.22
N PRO A 10 4.79 8.21 -0.81
CA PRO A 10 3.93 9.32 -1.20
C PRO A 10 2.52 8.84 -1.52
N ARG A 11 1.51 9.54 -0.99
CA ARG A 11 0.10 9.19 -1.16
C ARG A 11 -0.75 10.40 -1.47
N LEU A 12 -1.78 10.17 -2.28
CA LEU A 12 -2.79 11.16 -2.62
C LEU A 12 -4.16 10.49 -2.64
N THR A 13 -5.15 11.11 -1.98
CA THR A 13 -6.56 10.73 -2.17
C THR A 13 -7.31 11.88 -2.79
N LEU A 14 -8.05 11.55 -3.85
CA LEU A 14 -8.86 12.50 -4.60
C LEU A 14 -10.33 12.15 -4.47
N LYS A 15 -11.15 13.19 -4.36
CA LYS A 15 -12.61 13.13 -4.33
C LYS A 15 -13.20 14.04 -5.38
N GLY A 16 -14.42 13.73 -5.79
CA GLY A 16 -15.28 14.64 -6.53
C GLY A 16 -15.58 14.17 -7.95
N ALA A 17 -16.61 14.76 -8.53
CA ALA A 17 -17.21 14.30 -9.79
C ALA A 17 -16.25 14.32 -10.99
N GLN A 18 -15.14 15.06 -10.91
CA GLN A 18 -14.13 15.11 -11.98
C GLN A 18 -12.81 14.40 -11.61
N ALA A 19 -12.74 13.73 -10.46
CA ALA A 19 -11.50 13.08 -10.02
C ALA A 19 -11.04 11.96 -10.97
N GLU A 20 -11.99 11.20 -11.52
CA GLU A 20 -11.68 10.16 -12.51
C GLU A 20 -11.09 10.75 -13.79
N THR A 21 -11.78 11.74 -14.38
CA THR A 21 -11.32 12.44 -15.59
C THR A 21 -9.93 13.03 -15.37
N PHE A 22 -9.72 13.71 -14.25
CA PHE A 22 -8.41 14.28 -13.88
C PHE A 22 -7.29 13.23 -13.84
N LEU A 23 -7.53 12.06 -13.25
CA LEU A 23 -6.55 10.98 -13.20
C LEU A 23 -6.26 10.41 -14.60
N ARG A 24 -7.30 10.19 -15.42
CA ARG A 24 -7.16 9.69 -16.80
C ARG A 24 -6.37 10.68 -17.67
N ASP A 25 -6.69 11.96 -17.59
CA ASP A 25 -5.99 13.04 -18.32
C ASP A 25 -4.52 13.16 -17.86
N SER A 26 -4.23 12.77 -16.62
CA SER A 26 -2.87 12.69 -16.05
C SER A 26 -2.13 11.39 -16.40
N GLY A 27 -2.69 10.56 -17.28
CA GLY A 27 -2.11 9.32 -17.78
C GLY A 27 -2.19 8.13 -16.82
N VAL A 28 -3.10 8.15 -15.84
CA VAL A 28 -3.30 7.06 -14.89
C VAL A 28 -4.34 6.06 -15.43
N ASP A 29 -4.03 4.76 -15.36
CA ASP A 29 -5.03 3.70 -15.61
C ASP A 29 -5.99 3.61 -14.42
N VAL A 30 -7.15 4.26 -14.54
CA VAL A 30 -8.12 4.37 -13.44
C VAL A 30 -9.03 3.15 -13.36
N PRO A 31 -9.10 2.44 -12.22
CA PRO A 31 -9.99 1.31 -12.01
C PRO A 31 -11.47 1.68 -12.20
N ALA A 32 -12.24 0.81 -12.82
CA ALA A 32 -13.66 1.05 -13.13
C ALA A 32 -14.58 0.63 -11.98
N ARG A 33 -14.31 -0.53 -11.35
CA ARG A 33 -15.16 -1.08 -10.29
C ARG A 33 -14.74 -0.57 -8.92
N LEU A 34 -15.68 -0.55 -7.99
CA LEU A 34 -15.40 -0.20 -6.60
C LEU A 34 -14.43 -1.22 -5.99
N PHE A 35 -13.44 -0.72 -5.25
CA PHE A 35 -12.34 -1.45 -4.60
C PHE A 35 -11.35 -2.12 -5.54
N GLU A 36 -11.54 -2.00 -6.85
CA GLU A 36 -10.56 -2.46 -7.82
C GLU A 36 -9.28 -1.64 -7.71
N VAL A 37 -8.15 -2.33 -7.87
CA VAL A 37 -6.81 -1.75 -7.81
C VAL A 37 -6.10 -1.95 -9.15
N ARG A 38 -5.42 -0.92 -9.62
CA ARG A 38 -4.50 -0.96 -10.77
C ARG A 38 -3.08 -0.64 -10.31
N ALA A 39 -2.11 -1.30 -10.93
CA ALA A 39 -0.70 -1.08 -10.62
C ALA A 39 -0.23 0.25 -11.24
N LEU A 40 0.57 0.99 -10.48
CA LEU A 40 1.42 2.06 -11.00
C LEU A 40 2.86 1.54 -11.15
N THR A 41 3.75 2.38 -11.65
CA THR A 41 5.16 2.01 -11.84
C THR A 41 5.84 1.82 -10.48
N GLY A 42 6.95 1.09 -10.45
CA GLY A 42 7.76 0.93 -9.23
C GLY A 42 7.07 0.17 -8.09
N GLY A 43 5.90 -0.44 -8.34
CA GLY A 43 5.08 -1.05 -7.31
C GLY A 43 4.12 -0.08 -6.62
N GLY A 44 3.81 1.07 -7.22
CA GLY A 44 2.71 1.91 -6.75
C GLY A 44 1.35 1.31 -7.10
N ILE A 45 0.29 1.94 -6.64
CA ILE A 45 -1.09 1.55 -6.93
C ILE A 45 -2.02 2.75 -7.08
N VAL A 46 -3.12 2.53 -7.80
CA VAL A 46 -4.32 3.37 -7.76
C VAL A 46 -5.53 2.47 -7.48
N ALA A 47 -6.35 2.85 -6.51
CA ALA A 47 -7.55 2.12 -6.10
C ALA A 47 -8.77 3.03 -6.17
N ARG A 48 -9.92 2.48 -6.61
CA ARG A 48 -11.22 3.17 -6.47
C ARG A 48 -11.80 2.83 -5.11
N THR A 49 -11.78 3.76 -4.16
CA THR A 49 -12.25 3.52 -2.78
C THR A 49 -13.67 4.02 -2.53
N GLY A 50 -14.23 4.79 -3.46
CA GLY A 50 -15.62 5.24 -3.45
C GLY A 50 -16.12 5.51 -4.87
N THR A 51 -17.38 5.92 -5.01
CA THR A 51 -17.99 6.20 -6.33
C THR A 51 -17.23 7.27 -7.11
N ALA A 52 -16.75 8.29 -6.40
CA ALA A 52 -15.91 9.36 -6.92
C ALA A 52 -14.72 9.62 -5.98
N GLU A 53 -14.13 8.55 -5.44
CA GLU A 53 -12.97 8.61 -4.54
C GLU A 53 -11.90 7.63 -5.01
N PHE A 54 -10.66 8.12 -5.09
CA PHE A 54 -9.51 7.37 -5.57
C PHE A 54 -8.33 7.55 -4.63
N PHE A 55 -7.67 6.44 -4.32
CA PHE A 55 -6.45 6.41 -3.53
C PHE A 55 -5.26 6.06 -4.43
N CYS A 56 -4.21 6.87 -4.39
CA CYS A 56 -2.96 6.63 -5.10
C CYS A 56 -1.81 6.54 -4.09
N GLU A 57 -0.94 5.56 -4.28
CA GLU A 57 0.33 5.43 -3.56
C GLU A 57 1.44 5.17 -4.57
N ASP A 58 2.54 5.92 -4.47
CA ASP A 58 3.72 5.68 -5.29
C ASP A 58 4.48 4.43 -4.81
N GLY A 59 5.13 3.76 -5.75
CA GLY A 59 6.09 2.72 -5.45
C GLY A 59 7.51 3.24 -5.26
N VAL A 60 8.48 2.35 -5.32
CA VAL A 60 9.89 2.73 -5.30
C VAL A 60 10.27 3.46 -6.59
N ALA A 61 10.88 4.64 -6.42
CA ALA A 61 11.37 5.50 -7.50
C ALA A 61 10.28 6.03 -8.47
N ASP A 62 9.00 5.83 -8.17
CA ASP A 62 7.90 6.48 -8.88
C ASP A 62 7.74 7.94 -8.40
N ARG A 63 7.12 8.77 -9.24
CA ARG A 63 6.78 10.17 -8.96
C ARG A 63 5.36 10.49 -9.44
N THR A 64 4.51 9.48 -9.59
CA THR A 64 3.14 9.65 -10.09
C THR A 64 2.34 10.52 -9.13
N VAL A 65 2.40 10.27 -7.82
CA VAL A 65 1.72 11.10 -6.82
C VAL A 65 2.24 12.54 -6.86
N ALA A 66 3.57 12.74 -6.91
CA ALA A 66 4.14 14.08 -6.99
C ALA A 66 3.69 14.85 -8.26
N ARG A 67 3.59 14.16 -9.41
CA ARG A 67 3.05 14.73 -10.65
C ARG A 67 1.56 15.08 -10.54
N LEU A 68 0.77 14.23 -9.90
CA LEU A 68 -0.65 14.50 -9.68
C LEU A 68 -0.84 15.69 -8.75
N GLU A 69 -0.07 15.77 -7.66
CA GLU A 69 -0.13 16.91 -6.73
C GLU A 69 0.27 18.22 -7.41
N SER A 70 1.28 18.23 -8.29
CA SER A 70 1.66 19.45 -9.02
C SER A 70 0.57 19.92 -9.98
N THR A 71 -0.09 19.02 -10.71
CA THR A 71 -1.22 19.36 -11.58
C THR A 71 -2.43 19.84 -10.77
N LEU A 72 -2.65 19.28 -9.57
CA LEU A 72 -3.76 19.66 -8.69
C LEU A 72 -3.66 21.11 -8.18
N LEU A 73 -2.45 21.70 -8.16
CA LEU A 73 -2.24 23.12 -7.79
C LEU A 73 -2.99 24.08 -8.72
N ALA A 74 -3.30 23.69 -9.95
CA ALA A 74 -4.13 24.46 -10.86
C ALA A 74 -5.63 24.49 -10.43
N ALA A 75 -5.97 23.84 -9.31
CA ALA A 75 -7.31 23.77 -8.73
C ALA A 75 -8.40 23.36 -9.75
N PRO A 76 -8.27 22.20 -10.41
CA PRO A 76 -9.27 21.74 -11.36
C PRO A 76 -10.64 21.63 -10.70
N ALA A 77 -11.68 22.07 -11.42
CA ALA A 77 -13.03 22.14 -10.89
C ALA A 77 -13.56 20.76 -10.47
N LYS A 78 -14.17 20.69 -9.28
CA LYS A 78 -14.78 19.46 -8.72
C LYS A 78 -13.80 18.30 -8.51
N VAL A 79 -12.52 18.60 -8.31
CA VAL A 79 -11.50 17.67 -7.83
C VAL A 79 -10.98 18.19 -6.50
N TYR A 80 -11.05 17.35 -5.47
CA TYR A 80 -10.71 17.75 -4.11
C TYR A 80 -9.71 16.77 -3.52
N ARG A 81 -8.66 17.28 -2.89
CA ARG A 81 -7.75 16.47 -2.07
C ARG A 81 -8.46 16.10 -0.78
N ALA A 82 -8.54 14.81 -0.49
CA ALA A 82 -8.86 14.33 0.85
C ALA A 82 -7.55 14.18 1.64
N VAL A 83 -7.40 14.99 2.70
CA VAL A 83 -6.23 14.92 3.57
C VAL A 83 -6.38 13.68 4.45
N ARG A 84 -5.44 12.75 4.31
CA ARG A 84 -5.32 11.55 5.14
C ARG A 84 -3.86 11.27 5.42
N GLN A 85 -3.59 10.77 6.62
CA GLN A 85 -2.30 10.24 7.02
C GLN A 85 -2.57 8.82 7.50
N ASP A 86 -2.11 7.82 6.74
CA ASP A 86 -2.24 6.44 7.19
C ASP A 86 -0.86 5.91 7.56
N ALA A 87 -0.76 5.03 8.54
CA ALA A 87 0.36 4.11 8.58
C ALA A 87 0.18 3.06 7.46
N SER A 88 1.28 2.47 7.01
CA SER A 88 1.27 1.47 5.94
C SER A 88 2.29 0.38 6.23
N PHE A 89 1.86 -0.88 6.23
CA PHE A 89 2.74 -2.02 6.55
C PHE A 89 2.71 -3.08 5.45
N LEU A 90 3.88 -3.54 5.04
CA LEU A 90 4.08 -4.67 4.14
C LEU A 90 4.37 -5.94 4.93
N LEU A 91 3.62 -6.99 4.64
CA LEU A 91 3.72 -8.29 5.27
C LEU A 91 4.05 -9.35 4.22
N GLY A 92 5.07 -10.18 4.50
CA GLY A 92 5.50 -11.22 3.59
C GLY A 92 6.19 -12.41 4.28
N GLY A 93 6.66 -13.34 3.46
CA GLY A 93 7.30 -14.58 3.91
C GLY A 93 6.34 -15.76 4.03
N SER A 94 6.90 -16.96 4.17
CA SER A 94 6.15 -18.22 4.09
C SER A 94 5.03 -18.37 5.15
N ALA A 95 5.25 -17.84 6.35
CA ALA A 95 4.28 -17.91 7.46
C ALA A 95 3.38 -16.66 7.59
N VAL A 96 3.33 -15.76 6.59
CA VAL A 96 2.52 -14.52 6.67
C VAL A 96 1.03 -14.80 6.89
N ASN A 97 0.50 -15.85 6.28
CA ASN A 97 -0.90 -16.24 6.47
C ASN A 97 -1.15 -16.71 7.91
N GLN A 98 -0.17 -17.32 8.58
CA GLN A 98 -0.31 -17.72 10.00
C GLN A 98 -0.38 -16.48 10.91
N LEU A 99 0.44 -15.46 10.65
CA LEU A 99 0.36 -14.18 11.36
C LEU A 99 -1.01 -13.52 11.17
N LEU A 100 -1.51 -13.51 9.93
CA LEU A 100 -2.79 -12.88 9.60
C LEU A 100 -3.98 -13.63 10.20
N LEU A 101 -3.95 -14.96 10.28
CA LEU A 101 -4.98 -15.76 10.94
C LEU A 101 -5.10 -15.49 12.45
N GLN A 102 -4.00 -15.13 13.11
CA GLN A 102 -4.04 -14.79 14.54
C GLN A 102 -4.63 -13.39 14.80
N THR A 103 -4.61 -12.52 13.79
CA THR A 103 -4.93 -11.09 13.96
C THR A 103 -6.19 -10.65 13.21
N CYS A 104 -6.63 -11.37 12.20
CA CYS A 104 -7.71 -10.97 11.30
C CYS A 104 -8.55 -12.19 10.89
N GLY A 105 -9.88 -12.03 10.94
CA GLY A 105 -10.82 -13.09 10.58
C GLY A 105 -11.05 -13.26 9.07
N VAL A 106 -10.24 -12.63 8.22
CA VAL A 106 -10.34 -12.74 6.76
C VAL A 106 -9.63 -14.00 6.28
N ASP A 107 -10.23 -14.70 5.31
CA ASP A 107 -9.57 -15.78 4.59
C ASP A 107 -8.61 -15.23 3.52
N PHE A 108 -7.38 -14.92 3.93
CA PHE A 108 -6.36 -14.31 3.07
C PHE A 108 -5.97 -15.15 1.83
N PRO A 109 -5.86 -16.48 1.91
CA PRO A 109 -5.68 -17.33 0.74
C PRO A 109 -6.71 -17.09 -0.38
N SER A 110 -7.99 -16.87 -0.04
CA SER A 110 -9.06 -16.65 -1.02
C SER A 110 -9.26 -15.19 -1.43
N LEU A 111 -8.50 -14.26 -0.86
CA LEU A 111 -8.53 -12.86 -1.30
C LEU A 111 -8.15 -12.73 -2.78
N GLY A 112 -9.03 -12.04 -3.50
CA GLY A 112 -8.79 -11.56 -4.86
C GLY A 112 -7.87 -10.34 -4.89
N PRO A 113 -7.75 -9.68 -6.06
CA PRO A 113 -6.87 -8.53 -6.25
C PRO A 113 -7.48 -7.20 -5.77
N ASP A 114 -8.75 -7.21 -5.37
CA ASP A 114 -9.47 -6.01 -4.95
C ASP A 114 -9.13 -5.68 -3.48
N LEU A 115 -9.25 -4.40 -3.13
CA LEU A 115 -9.03 -3.89 -1.78
C LEU A 115 -10.11 -4.43 -0.83
N VAL A 116 -9.69 -4.93 0.33
CA VAL A 116 -10.61 -5.43 1.36
C VAL A 116 -10.48 -4.60 2.62
N PHE A 117 -11.61 -4.23 3.22
CA PHE A 117 -11.66 -3.54 4.50
C PHE A 117 -12.01 -4.52 5.59
N SER A 118 -11.15 -4.64 6.59
CA SER A 118 -11.34 -5.55 7.72
C SER A 118 -10.62 -5.01 8.96
N ARG A 119 -10.56 -5.81 10.02
CA ARG A 119 -9.81 -5.47 11.23
C ARG A 119 -8.63 -6.42 11.45
N VAL A 120 -7.46 -5.85 11.73
CA VAL A 120 -6.24 -6.58 12.11
C VAL A 120 -5.89 -6.18 13.54
N ALA A 121 -5.86 -7.13 14.47
CA ALA A 121 -5.70 -6.89 15.91
C ALA A 121 -6.67 -5.80 16.43
N GLY A 122 -7.93 -5.85 15.95
CA GLY A 122 -8.97 -4.87 16.31
C GLY A 122 -8.91 -3.52 15.59
N VAL A 123 -7.84 -3.22 14.85
CA VAL A 123 -7.66 -1.95 14.10
C VAL A 123 -8.26 -2.06 12.71
N SER A 124 -9.06 -1.08 12.31
CA SER A 124 -9.61 -0.99 10.95
C SER A 124 -8.50 -0.75 9.92
N CYS A 125 -8.38 -1.67 8.96
CA CYS A 125 -7.38 -1.64 7.91
C CYS A 125 -8.03 -1.80 6.53
N ALA A 126 -7.50 -1.06 5.56
CA ALA A 126 -7.57 -1.46 4.16
C ALA A 126 -6.44 -2.46 3.88
N ILE A 127 -6.75 -3.55 3.18
CA ILE A 127 -5.87 -4.70 2.97
C ILE A 127 -5.83 -5.00 1.49
N LEU A 128 -4.62 -5.07 0.93
CA LEU A 128 -4.40 -5.49 -0.45
C LEU A 128 -3.46 -6.68 -0.49
N LYS A 129 -3.91 -7.77 -1.11
CA LYS A 129 -3.03 -8.85 -1.55
C LYS A 129 -2.42 -8.47 -2.90
N ARG A 130 -1.10 -8.44 -2.97
CA ARG A 130 -0.35 -8.08 -4.17
C ARG A 130 0.85 -8.98 -4.36
N THR A 131 1.42 -8.96 -5.56
CA THR A 131 2.67 -9.64 -5.86
C THR A 131 3.78 -8.60 -5.98
N LEU A 132 4.78 -8.67 -5.11
CA LEU A 132 6.00 -7.86 -5.20
C LEU A 132 7.19 -8.81 -5.29
N ASN A 133 8.11 -8.55 -6.22
CA ASN A 133 9.27 -9.43 -6.45
C ASN A 133 8.87 -10.91 -6.59
N GLN A 134 7.82 -11.19 -7.37
CA GLN A 134 7.24 -12.52 -7.61
C GLN A 134 6.76 -13.27 -6.34
N LYS A 135 6.62 -12.56 -5.21
CA LYS A 135 6.17 -13.13 -3.94
C LYS A 135 4.84 -12.51 -3.52
N PRO A 136 3.94 -13.29 -2.89
CA PRO A 136 2.74 -12.74 -2.29
C PRO A 136 3.11 -11.83 -1.12
N VAL A 137 2.50 -10.65 -1.10
CA VAL A 137 2.66 -9.63 -0.09
C VAL A 137 1.28 -9.08 0.26
N TYR A 138 1.05 -8.86 1.54
CA TYR A 138 -0.12 -8.14 2.01
C TYR A 138 0.30 -6.74 2.42
N GLN A 139 -0.39 -5.74 1.91
CA GLN A 139 -0.20 -4.36 2.31
C GLN A 139 -1.40 -3.90 3.11
N LEU A 140 -1.13 -3.31 4.27
CA LEU A 140 -2.12 -2.76 5.17
C LEU A 140 -2.02 -1.24 5.13
N TRP A 141 -3.15 -0.55 5.08
CA TRP A 141 -3.25 0.88 5.40
C TRP A 141 -4.24 1.07 6.54
N LEU A 142 -3.88 1.92 7.50
CA LEU A 142 -4.65 2.15 8.71
C LEU A 142 -4.45 3.58 9.19
N ASP A 143 -5.39 4.11 9.97
CA ASP A 143 -5.22 5.42 10.58
C ASP A 143 -3.90 5.49 11.36
N HIS A 144 -3.15 6.58 11.14
CA HIS A 144 -1.79 6.74 11.68
C HIS A 144 -1.74 6.67 13.21
N SER A 145 -2.82 7.01 13.92
CA SER A 145 -2.84 6.97 15.39
C SER A 145 -2.67 5.56 15.95
N TYR A 146 -2.99 4.53 15.16
CA TYR A 146 -2.84 3.13 15.54
C TYR A 146 -1.53 2.51 15.04
N GLY A 147 -0.69 3.28 14.32
CA GLY A 147 0.53 2.78 13.69
C GLY A 147 1.45 2.05 14.66
N SER A 148 1.84 2.70 15.76
CA SER A 148 2.73 2.11 16.77
C SER A 148 2.12 0.85 17.41
N TYR A 149 0.85 0.92 17.80
CA TYR A 149 0.15 -0.21 18.40
C TYR A 149 0.12 -1.43 17.46
N LEU A 150 -0.33 -1.25 16.22
CA LEU A 150 -0.45 -2.37 15.29
C LEU A 150 0.94 -2.89 14.89
N TRP A 151 1.94 -2.01 14.75
CA TRP A 151 3.31 -2.41 14.51
C TRP A 151 3.83 -3.34 15.61
N GLU A 152 3.71 -2.95 16.88
CA GLU A 152 4.16 -3.76 18.02
C GLU A 152 3.51 -5.14 18.04
N ASN A 153 2.18 -5.21 17.86
CA ASN A 153 1.45 -6.48 17.79
C ASN A 153 1.93 -7.37 16.63
N LEU A 154 2.14 -6.79 15.44
CA LEU A 154 2.60 -7.54 14.27
C LEU A 154 4.03 -8.05 14.46
N ILE A 155 4.89 -7.28 15.12
CA ILE A 155 6.28 -7.67 15.39
C ILE A 155 6.36 -8.78 16.44
N GLU A 156 5.55 -8.71 17.50
CA GLU A 156 5.46 -9.78 18.51
C GLU A 156 5.08 -11.12 17.86
N ILE A 157 3.98 -11.14 17.11
CA ILE A 157 3.51 -12.35 16.42
C ILE A 157 4.51 -12.81 15.35
N ALA A 158 5.12 -11.87 14.62
CA ALA A 158 6.15 -12.23 13.65
C ALA A 158 7.35 -12.90 14.32
N SER A 159 7.77 -12.41 15.49
CA SER A 159 8.87 -12.98 16.29
C SER A 159 8.56 -14.41 16.73
N ASP A 160 7.35 -14.66 17.24
CA ASP A 160 6.90 -16.01 17.64
C ASP A 160 6.92 -17.01 16.47
N LEU A 161 6.72 -16.50 15.24
CA LEU A 161 6.79 -17.28 14.00
C LEU A 161 8.21 -17.29 13.37
N GLY A 162 9.25 -16.92 14.12
CA GLY A 162 10.65 -16.89 13.66
C GLY A 162 10.94 -15.82 12.59
N GLY A 163 10.14 -14.77 12.57
CA GLY A 163 10.23 -13.62 11.68
C GLY A 163 10.59 -12.32 12.41
N GLY A 164 10.38 -11.19 11.74
CA GLY A 164 10.62 -9.88 12.35
C GLY A 164 10.61 -8.71 11.37
N PRO A 165 11.09 -7.53 11.82
CA PRO A 165 11.13 -6.33 11.01
C PRO A 165 12.18 -6.46 9.89
N VAL A 166 11.86 -5.95 8.72
CA VAL A 166 12.78 -5.80 7.58
C VAL A 166 12.65 -4.42 6.96
N GLY A 167 13.70 -3.96 6.29
CA GLY A 167 13.62 -2.75 5.47
C GLY A 167 12.92 -2.97 4.13
N LEU A 168 12.60 -1.87 3.43
CA LEU A 168 11.95 -1.90 2.11
C LEU A 168 12.68 -2.76 1.08
N GLY A 169 14.01 -2.90 1.18
CA GLY A 169 14.81 -3.77 0.32
C GLY A 169 14.38 -5.25 0.34
N GLY A 170 13.76 -5.72 1.42
CA GLY A 170 13.20 -7.07 1.51
C GLY A 170 12.00 -7.31 0.57
N PHE A 171 11.31 -6.23 0.18
CA PHE A 171 10.16 -6.24 -0.72
C PHE A 171 10.48 -5.67 -2.11
N PHE A 172 11.46 -4.77 -2.18
CA PHE A 172 11.90 -4.08 -3.39
C PHE A 172 13.41 -4.25 -3.57
N PRO A 173 13.86 -5.35 -4.21
CA PRO A 173 15.28 -5.67 -4.33
C PRO A 173 16.12 -4.57 -5.00
N GLN A 174 15.51 -3.73 -5.83
CA GLN A 174 16.15 -2.58 -6.46
C GLN A 174 16.68 -1.53 -5.46
N LEU A 175 16.19 -1.54 -4.22
CA LEU A 175 16.71 -0.69 -3.14
C LEU A 175 17.92 -1.29 -2.42
N THR A 176 18.19 -2.58 -2.62
CA THR A 176 19.33 -3.23 -1.98
C THR A 176 20.61 -2.81 -2.70
N PRO A 177 21.59 -2.22 -2.01
CA PRO A 177 22.86 -1.88 -2.62
C PRO A 177 23.47 -3.12 -3.28
N ARG A 178 23.93 -3.02 -4.54
CA ARG A 178 24.81 -4.07 -5.07
C ARG A 178 26.09 -4.06 -4.24
N PRO A 179 26.63 -5.23 -3.87
CA PRO A 179 27.97 -5.27 -3.29
C PRO A 179 28.92 -4.59 -4.28
N LEU A 180 29.71 -3.64 -3.78
CA LEU A 180 30.76 -3.00 -4.56
C LEU A 180 31.69 -4.13 -5.02
N THR A 181 31.65 -4.46 -6.32
CA THR A 181 32.67 -5.32 -6.91
C THR A 181 33.97 -4.53 -6.83
N THR A 182 34.80 -4.87 -5.85
CA THR A 182 36.22 -4.53 -5.86
C THR A 182 36.82 -5.32 -7.02
N THR A 183 36.87 -4.71 -8.21
CA THR A 183 37.71 -5.21 -9.28
C THR A 183 39.16 -5.07 -8.83
N PRO A 184 40.01 -6.11 -8.97
CA PRO A 184 41.41 -6.09 -8.55
C PRO A 184 42.24 -5.06 -9.32
#